data_AF-A0A080YYU4-F1
#
_entry.id   AF-A0A080YYU4-F1
#
_cell.length_a   1.000
_cell.length_b   1.000
_cell.length_c   1.000
_cell.angle_alpha   90.00
_cell.angle_beta   90.00
_cell.angle_gamma   90.00
#
_symmetry.space_group_name_H-M   'P 1'
#
loop_
_entity.id
_entity.type
_entity.pdbx_description
1 polymer ?
#
loop_
_entity_poly.entity_id
_entity_poly.type
_entity_poly.pdbx_seq_one_letter_code
_entity_poly.pdbx_strand_id
1 'polypeptide(L)'
;MSTSSTTAKMTYRFLGNSGLIVSKFGLGSWMPYYEKYTVDASVQDRRPLGVDSPHRGVAGVQHLERNKVDHEYTDLYKEYKLGLTTWSPLAFGTLTGKYSAGELSESFEERVVMADQLKPIATELGCTLAQMSLAWAVSNENVSAVMIGASHPSQLEENIKALELVDKITPFR
;
A
#
# COMPACT_ATOMS: atom_id res chain seq x y z
N MET A 1 -31.59 -20.34 4.99
CA MET A 1 -31.32 -19.16 4.14
C MET A 1 -29.82 -19.14 3.90
N SER A 2 -29.37 -19.49 2.70
CA SER A 2 -27.93 -19.53 2.37
C SER A 2 -27.49 -18.09 2.09
N THR A 3 -26.67 -17.52 2.96
CA THR A 3 -26.05 -16.22 2.72
C THR A 3 -25.04 -16.40 1.58
N SER A 4 -25.32 -15.81 0.41
CA SER A 4 -24.34 -15.77 -0.66
C SER A 4 -23.17 -14.91 -0.21
N SER A 5 -22.09 -15.56 0.25
CA SER A 5 -20.81 -14.92 0.47
C SER A 5 -20.31 -14.43 -0.89
N THR A 6 -20.52 -13.15 -1.19
CA THR A 6 -19.82 -12.49 -2.30
C THR A 6 -18.34 -12.51 -1.93
N THR A 7 -17.59 -13.43 -2.53
CA THR A 7 -16.14 -13.44 -2.36
C THR A 7 -15.57 -12.23 -3.09
N ALA A 8 -15.06 -11.26 -2.35
CA ALA A 8 -14.35 -10.11 -2.89
C ALA A 8 -13.28 -10.60 -3.90
N LYS A 9 -13.42 -10.24 -5.17
CA LYS A 9 -12.53 -10.71 -6.24
C LYS A 9 -11.32 -9.77 -6.36
N MET A 10 -10.13 -10.36 -6.47
CA MET A 10 -8.91 -9.61 -6.80
C MET A 10 -9.10 -8.88 -8.14
N THR A 11 -8.76 -7.60 -8.17
CA THR A 11 -8.78 -6.77 -9.39
C THR A 11 -7.37 -6.48 -9.86
N TYR A 12 -7.22 -6.16 -11.15
CA TYR A 12 -5.92 -5.98 -11.81
C TYR A 12 -5.88 -4.63 -12.53
N ARG A 13 -4.68 -4.09 -12.74
CA ARG A 13 -4.43 -2.88 -13.54
C ARG A 13 -3.02 -2.90 -14.13
N PHE A 14 -2.75 -2.02 -15.08
CA PHE A 14 -1.43 -1.91 -15.67
C PHE A 14 -0.41 -1.32 -14.68
N LEU A 15 0.81 -1.84 -14.74
CA LEU A 15 1.97 -1.26 -14.09
C LEU A 15 2.49 -0.11 -14.95
N GLY A 16 1.97 1.11 -14.71
CA GLY A 16 2.22 2.26 -15.57
C GLY A 16 1.94 1.92 -17.04
N ASN A 17 2.84 2.35 -17.93
CA ASN A 17 2.77 2.04 -19.36
C ASN A 17 3.67 0.87 -19.80
N SER A 18 4.05 -0.02 -18.87
CA SER A 18 4.96 -1.14 -19.16
C SER A 18 4.33 -2.26 -20.00
N GLY A 19 3.00 -2.26 -20.18
CA GLY A 19 2.25 -3.36 -20.77
C GLY A 19 2.05 -4.56 -19.82
N LEU A 20 2.61 -4.51 -18.60
CA LEU A 20 2.42 -5.55 -17.59
C LEU A 20 1.13 -5.29 -16.80
N ILE A 21 0.38 -6.35 -16.56
CA ILE A 21 -0.81 -6.35 -15.70
C ILE A 21 -0.41 -6.88 -14.33
N VAL A 22 -0.72 -6.12 -13.28
CA VAL A 22 -0.47 -6.47 -11.88
C VAL A 22 -1.77 -6.47 -11.08
N SER A 23 -1.84 -7.30 -10.04
CA SER A 23 -2.94 -7.25 -9.07
C SER A 23 -2.89 -5.95 -8.28
N LYS A 24 -4.07 -5.40 -7.92
CA LYS A 24 -4.14 -4.17 -7.10
C LYS A 24 -3.53 -4.37 -5.70
N PHE A 25 -3.57 -5.60 -5.19
CA PHE A 25 -2.83 -6.00 -3.98
C PHE A 25 -1.72 -7.00 -4.31
N GLY A 26 -0.56 -6.81 -3.67
CA GLY A 26 0.55 -7.76 -3.67
C GLY A 26 0.85 -8.23 -2.24
N LEU A 27 1.34 -9.45 -2.10
CA LEU A 27 1.93 -9.94 -0.85
C LEU A 27 3.44 -9.81 -0.95
N GLY A 28 4.05 -9.17 0.05
CA GLY A 28 5.50 -9.07 0.15
C GLY A 28 5.98 -9.42 1.54
N SER A 29 7.12 -10.10 1.62
CA SER A 29 7.87 -10.24 2.86
C SER A 29 9.00 -9.23 2.85
N TRP A 30 9.21 -8.55 3.98
CA TRP A 30 10.49 -7.90 4.22
C TRP A 30 11.55 -8.99 4.28
N MET A 31 12.53 -8.92 3.39
CA MET A 31 13.76 -9.68 3.56
C MET A 31 14.67 -8.80 4.41
N PRO A 32 14.95 -9.16 5.67
CA PRO A 32 15.95 -8.42 6.44
C PRO A 32 17.27 -8.50 5.68
N TYR A 33 17.88 -7.34 5.43
CA TYR A 33 19.23 -7.26 4.89
C TYR A 33 20.18 -7.85 5.94
N TYR A 34 20.50 -9.13 5.81
CA TYR A 34 21.73 -9.65 6.39
C TYR A 34 22.84 -9.30 5.40
N GLU A 35 23.90 -8.63 5.86
CA GLU A 35 25.11 -8.25 5.08
C GLU A 35 25.78 -9.42 4.31
N LYS A 36 25.30 -10.65 4.47
CA LYS A 36 25.85 -11.87 3.86
C LYS A 36 25.46 -12.10 2.39
N TYR A 37 24.63 -11.24 1.79
CA TYR A 37 24.25 -11.32 0.37
C TYR A 37 24.45 -9.96 -0.29
N THR A 38 25.70 -9.51 -0.37
CA THR A 38 26.05 -8.30 -1.13
C THR A 38 25.87 -8.51 -2.64
N VAL A 39 25.48 -7.43 -3.29
CA VAL A 39 25.10 -7.29 -4.71
C VAL A 39 26.25 -7.65 -5.68
N ASP A 40 27.49 -7.76 -5.17
CA ASP A 40 28.69 -8.05 -5.98
C ASP A 40 28.63 -9.39 -6.73
N ALA A 41 27.89 -10.38 -6.23
CA ALA A 41 27.69 -11.65 -6.95
C ALA A 41 26.78 -11.52 -8.19
N SER A 42 26.02 -10.43 -8.31
CA SER A 42 25.05 -10.21 -9.41
C SER A 42 25.48 -9.17 -10.44
N VAL A 43 26.59 -8.46 -10.22
CA VAL A 43 27.03 -7.31 -11.05
C VAL A 43 28.04 -7.69 -12.13
N GLN A 44 28.48 -8.95 -12.21
CA GLN A 44 29.57 -9.30 -13.13
C GLN A 44 29.17 -9.46 -14.61
N ASP A 45 27.89 -9.31 -14.99
CA ASP A 45 27.44 -9.57 -16.38
C ASP A 45 26.47 -8.52 -16.99
N ARG A 46 26.60 -7.22 -16.68
CA ARG A 46 25.88 -6.19 -17.45
C ARG A 46 26.76 -5.03 -17.87
N ARG A 47 27.17 -5.08 -19.15
CA ARG A 47 27.63 -3.96 -19.98
C ARG A 47 26.66 -2.76 -19.89
N PRO A 48 27.13 -1.52 -20.16
CA PRO A 48 26.50 -0.30 -19.68
C PRO A 48 25.22 0.00 -20.46
N LEU A 49 24.10 -0.55 -19.99
CA LEU A 49 22.79 0.04 -20.20
C LEU A 49 22.53 0.86 -18.95
N GLY A 50 22.43 2.18 -19.10
CA GLY A 50 22.21 3.15 -18.02
C GLY A 50 20.92 2.89 -17.25
N VAL A 51 20.96 1.94 -16.33
CA VAL A 51 19.89 1.62 -15.39
C VAL A 51 20.39 2.05 -14.01
N ASP A 52 20.10 3.30 -13.67
CA ASP A 52 20.28 3.81 -12.32
C ASP A 52 19.32 3.08 -11.34
N SER A 53 19.92 2.49 -10.31
CA SER A 53 19.41 1.97 -9.03
C SER A 53 17.90 1.60 -8.87
N PRO A 54 17.57 0.37 -8.42
CA PRO A 54 16.19 -0.14 -8.28
C PRO A 54 15.36 0.47 -7.13
N HIS A 55 15.87 1.49 -6.43
CA HIS A 55 15.22 2.04 -5.23
C HIS A 55 14.12 3.07 -5.51
N ARG A 56 13.88 3.45 -6.78
CA ARG A 56 12.85 4.45 -7.13
C ARG A 56 11.46 3.89 -7.49
N GLY A 57 11.24 2.58 -7.39
CA GLY A 57 9.97 1.94 -7.77
C GLY A 57 8.97 1.65 -6.63
N VAL A 58 9.39 1.80 -5.36
CA VAL A 58 8.62 1.32 -4.20
C VAL A 58 8.42 2.46 -3.18
N ALA A 59 7.24 3.07 -3.20
CA ALA A 59 6.91 4.24 -2.38
C ALA A 59 6.03 3.89 -1.18
N GLY A 60 6.32 4.43 0.00
CA GLY A 60 5.36 4.33 1.11
C GLY A 60 4.14 5.18 0.78
N VAL A 61 2.93 4.59 0.78
CA VAL A 61 1.68 5.35 0.67
C VAL A 61 0.81 5.00 1.85
N GLN A 62 0.58 6.00 2.68
CA GLN A 62 -0.24 5.91 3.88
C GLN A 62 -1.11 7.15 3.93
N HIS A 63 -2.26 7.06 4.60
CA HIS A 63 -3.05 8.26 4.91
C HIS A 63 -2.23 9.34 5.63
N LEU A 64 -1.18 8.93 6.35
CA LEU A 64 -0.32 9.78 7.17
C LEU A 64 0.88 10.36 6.41
N GLU A 65 1.25 9.82 5.25
CA GLU A 65 2.45 10.23 4.51
C GLU A 65 2.17 10.16 3.00
N ARG A 66 1.88 11.33 2.42
CA ARG A 66 1.39 11.47 1.03
C ARG A 66 2.30 12.27 0.10
N ASN A 67 3.16 13.12 0.66
CA ASN A 67 3.88 14.17 -0.07
C ASN A 67 4.67 13.63 -1.29
N LYS A 68 5.34 12.48 -1.12
CA LYS A 68 6.10 11.85 -2.21
C LYS A 68 5.22 11.46 -3.40
N VAL A 69 4.08 10.85 -3.13
CA VAL A 69 3.17 10.33 -4.15
C VAL A 69 2.33 11.44 -4.78
N ASP A 70 1.97 12.45 -4.00
CA ASP A 70 1.12 13.52 -4.51
C ASP A 70 1.92 14.65 -5.18
N HIS A 71 3.19 14.82 -4.83
CA HIS A 71 4.01 15.95 -5.29
C HIS A 71 5.36 15.54 -5.87
N GLU A 72 6.19 14.77 -5.16
CA GLU A 72 7.58 14.51 -5.61
C GLU A 72 7.66 13.60 -6.84
N TYR A 73 6.72 12.66 -7.00
CA TYR A 73 6.72 11.70 -8.12
C TYR A 73 5.86 12.15 -9.30
N THR A 74 5.30 13.36 -9.25
CA THR A 74 4.42 13.88 -10.29
C THR A 74 5.08 13.83 -11.69
N ASP A 75 6.37 14.15 -11.76
CA ASP A 75 7.12 14.13 -13.02
C ASP A 75 7.35 12.71 -13.53
N LEU A 76 7.56 11.73 -12.64
CA LEU A 76 7.68 10.31 -13.00
C LEU A 76 6.40 9.79 -13.68
N TYR A 77 5.23 10.25 -13.22
CA TYR A 77 3.96 9.89 -13.83
C TYR A 77 3.73 10.63 -15.14
N LYS A 78 4.00 11.94 -15.17
CA LYS A 78 3.71 12.78 -16.33
C LYS A 78 4.63 12.50 -17.50
N GLU A 79 5.94 12.42 -17.24
CA GLU A 79 6.99 12.31 -18.25
C GLU A 79 7.28 10.84 -18.60
N TYR A 80 7.44 9.97 -17.58
CA TYR A 80 7.90 8.59 -17.78
C TYR A 80 6.78 7.55 -17.74
N LYS A 81 5.54 7.95 -17.43
CA LYS A 81 4.35 7.07 -17.35
C LYS A 81 4.57 5.84 -16.46
N LEU A 82 5.37 5.99 -15.41
CA LEU A 82 5.65 4.93 -14.45
C LEU A 82 4.48 4.76 -13.49
N GLY A 83 4.14 3.52 -13.16
CA GLY A 83 3.18 3.18 -12.11
C GLY A 83 3.91 2.82 -10.83
N LEU A 84 3.36 3.19 -9.68
CA LEU A 84 3.96 2.86 -8.39
C LEU A 84 3.55 1.48 -7.88
N THR A 85 4.50 0.81 -7.23
CA THR A 85 4.19 -0.20 -6.23
C THR A 85 4.37 0.41 -4.85
N THR A 86 3.38 0.30 -3.97
CA THR A 86 3.42 0.98 -2.66
C THR A 86 3.44 0.00 -1.51
N TRP A 87 3.93 0.44 -0.34
CA TRP A 87 4.08 -0.41 0.83
C TRP A 87 3.62 0.26 2.13
N SER A 88 3.43 -0.57 3.17
CA SER A 88 2.93 -0.19 4.49
C SER A 88 1.65 0.66 4.49
N PRO A 89 0.61 0.32 3.70
CA PRO A 89 -0.61 1.13 3.65
C PRO A 89 -1.34 1.28 5.00
N LEU A 90 -1.06 0.38 5.94
CA LEU A 90 -1.62 0.39 7.29
C LEU A 90 -0.70 1.04 8.34
N ALA A 91 0.37 1.72 7.92
CA ALA A 91 1.29 2.44 8.82
C ALA A 91 1.81 1.56 9.98
N PHE A 92 2.40 0.40 9.65
CA PHE A 92 2.83 -0.61 10.63
C PHE A 92 1.71 -1.14 11.54
N GLY A 93 0.46 -1.00 11.11
CA GLY A 93 -0.72 -1.47 11.81
C GLY A 93 -1.42 -0.41 12.66
N THR A 94 -0.96 0.85 12.72
CA THR A 94 -1.69 1.91 13.44
C THR A 94 -3.07 2.17 12.85
N LEU A 95 -3.19 2.11 11.52
CA LEU A 95 -4.46 2.24 10.80
C LEU A 95 -5.38 1.01 10.93
N THR A 96 -5.05 0.05 11.80
CA THR A 96 -6.01 -0.99 12.23
C THR A 96 -6.76 -0.60 13.51
N GLY A 97 -6.32 0.45 14.20
CA GLY A 97 -6.91 0.89 15.48
C GLY A 97 -6.55 0.01 16.68
N LYS A 98 -5.71 -1.02 16.51
CA LYS A 98 -5.36 -1.97 17.58
C LYS A 98 -4.46 -1.40 18.69
N TYR A 99 -3.89 -0.21 18.49
CA TYR A 99 -2.91 0.40 19.39
C TYR A 99 -3.46 1.54 20.25
N SER A 100 -4.76 1.87 20.16
CA SER A 100 -5.36 3.04 20.81
C SER A 100 -5.40 3.01 22.35
N ALA A 101 -4.96 1.93 22.99
CA ALA A 101 -4.95 1.77 24.43
C ALA A 101 -3.61 1.24 24.97
N GLY A 102 -2.55 1.26 24.15
CA GLY A 102 -1.22 0.76 24.54
C GLY A 102 -0.26 1.88 24.92
N GLU A 103 0.75 1.54 25.73
CA GLU A 103 1.95 2.38 25.89
C GLU A 103 2.81 2.26 24.63
N LEU A 104 3.13 3.40 24.03
CA LEU A 104 3.81 3.49 22.73
C LEU A 104 4.98 4.46 22.83
N SER A 105 5.95 4.33 21.93
CA SER A 105 6.95 5.39 21.75
C SER A 105 6.29 6.65 21.19
N GLU A 106 6.80 7.82 21.53
CA GLU A 106 6.28 9.15 21.14
C GLU A 106 5.96 9.26 19.63
N SER A 107 6.87 8.82 18.75
CA SER A 107 6.68 8.84 17.29
C SER A 107 5.58 7.90 16.76
N PHE A 108 5.16 6.94 17.58
CA PHE A 108 4.12 5.97 17.26
C PHE A 108 2.77 6.42 17.84
N GLU A 109 2.79 7.12 18.97
CA GLU A 109 1.62 7.73 19.60
C GLU A 109 0.96 8.77 18.69
N GLU A 110 1.73 9.67 18.07
CA GLU A 110 1.21 10.66 17.12
C GLU A 110 0.45 10.00 15.95
N ARG A 111 0.99 8.90 15.41
CA ARG A 111 0.35 8.15 14.32
C ARG A 111 -0.94 7.49 14.77
N VAL A 112 -1.02 7.03 16.02
CA VAL A 112 -2.23 6.43 16.60
C VAL A 112 -3.30 7.49 16.84
N VAL A 113 -2.93 8.66 17.35
CA VAL A 113 -3.86 9.80 17.52
C VAL A 113 -4.48 10.19 16.18
N MET A 114 -3.68 10.31 15.12
CA MET A 114 -4.20 10.59 13.77
C MET A 114 -5.09 9.46 13.24
N ALA A 115 -4.70 8.19 13.46
CA ALA A 115 -5.52 7.04 13.07
C ALA A 115 -6.88 7.02 13.80
N ASP A 116 -6.91 7.43 15.07
CA ASP A 116 -8.13 7.49 15.87
C ASP A 116 -9.13 8.53 15.37
N GLN A 117 -8.64 9.66 14.85
CA GLN A 117 -9.48 10.69 14.22
C GLN A 117 -10.22 10.17 12.97
N LEU A 118 -9.70 9.12 12.33
CA LEU A 118 -10.30 8.53 11.12
C LEU A 118 -11.35 7.44 11.43
N LYS A 119 -11.42 6.94 12.66
CA LYS A 119 -12.38 5.89 13.06
C LYS A 119 -13.85 6.27 12.85
N PRO A 120 -14.30 7.51 13.16
CA PRO A 120 -15.69 7.90 12.91
C PRO A 120 -16.06 7.82 11.41
N ILE A 121 -15.14 8.21 10.53
CA ILE A 121 -15.35 8.19 9.07
C ILE A 121 -15.45 6.74 8.59
N ALA A 122 -14.56 5.86 9.05
CA ALA A 122 -14.63 4.43 8.73
C ALA A 122 -15.96 3.81 9.16
N THR A 123 -16.45 4.22 10.34
CA THR A 123 -17.74 3.80 10.89
C THR A 123 -18.92 4.29 10.04
N GLU A 124 -18.91 5.55 9.61
CA GLU A 124 -19.92 6.12 8.71
C GLU A 124 -19.97 5.39 7.37
N LEU A 125 -18.81 5.00 6.83
CA LEU A 125 -18.69 4.22 5.59
C LEU A 125 -19.03 2.73 5.78
N GLY A 126 -19.28 2.28 7.01
CA GLY A 126 -19.64 0.89 7.33
C GLY A 126 -18.49 -0.10 7.11
N CYS A 127 -17.25 0.32 7.32
CA CYS A 127 -16.05 -0.50 7.09
C CYS A 127 -15.04 -0.39 8.25
N THR A 128 -14.05 -1.27 8.26
CA THR A 128 -12.96 -1.15 9.24
C THR A 128 -11.98 -0.05 8.82
N LEU A 129 -11.26 0.53 9.78
CA LEU A 129 -10.23 1.54 9.49
C LEU A 129 -9.15 1.00 8.54
N ALA A 130 -8.83 -0.29 8.66
CA ALA A 130 -7.90 -0.98 7.79
C ALA A 130 -8.43 -1.05 6.35
N GLN A 131 -9.69 -1.45 6.18
CA GLN A 131 -10.34 -1.50 4.88
C GLN A 131 -10.43 -0.11 4.22
N MET A 132 -10.80 0.91 4.98
CA MET A 132 -10.85 2.30 4.48
C MET A 132 -9.47 2.74 3.99
N SER A 133 -8.42 2.50 4.79
CA SER A 133 -7.05 2.91 4.48
C SER A 133 -6.49 2.19 3.25
N LEU A 134 -6.78 0.90 3.10
CA LEU A 134 -6.39 0.11 1.94
C LEU A 134 -7.14 0.54 0.67
N ALA A 135 -8.45 0.75 0.77
CA ALA A 135 -9.27 1.23 -0.33
C ALA A 135 -8.81 2.62 -0.80
N TRP A 136 -8.45 3.50 0.14
CA TRP A 136 -7.86 4.80 -0.16
C TRP A 136 -6.52 4.67 -0.92
N ALA A 137 -5.59 3.85 -0.43
CA ALA A 137 -4.30 3.63 -1.10
C ALA A 137 -4.47 3.07 -2.53
N VAL A 138 -5.46 2.19 -2.72
CA VAL A 138 -5.79 1.58 -4.01
C VAL A 138 -6.49 2.55 -4.96
N SER A 139 -7.25 3.52 -4.44
CA SER A 139 -8.00 4.50 -5.23
C SER A 139 -7.13 5.49 -6.00
N ASN A 140 -5.85 5.64 -5.62
CA ASN A 140 -4.90 6.46 -6.35
C ASN A 140 -4.56 5.84 -7.71
N GLU A 141 -4.79 6.59 -8.79
CA GLU A 141 -4.57 6.14 -10.17
C GLU A 141 -3.11 5.92 -10.52
N ASN A 142 -2.19 6.63 -9.84
CA ASN A 142 -0.74 6.49 -10.03
C ASN A 142 -0.18 5.28 -9.28
N VAL A 143 -0.97 4.64 -8.42
CA VAL A 143 -0.61 3.43 -7.69
C VAL A 143 -1.11 2.21 -8.44
N SER A 144 -0.19 1.42 -9.01
CA SER A 144 -0.52 0.20 -9.74
C SER A 144 -0.76 -0.98 -8.81
N ALA A 145 0.05 -1.14 -7.76
CA ALA A 145 -0.07 -2.22 -6.79
C ALA A 145 0.22 -1.73 -5.37
N VAL A 146 -0.56 -2.21 -4.39
CA VAL A 146 -0.36 -1.94 -2.96
C VAL A 146 0.08 -3.23 -2.28
N MET A 147 1.25 -3.22 -1.66
CA MET A 147 1.78 -4.34 -0.89
C MET A 147 1.14 -4.38 0.49
N ILE A 148 0.44 -5.46 0.79
CA ILE A 148 -0.25 -5.68 2.06
C ILE A 148 0.47 -6.76 2.87
N GLY A 149 0.48 -6.57 4.19
CA GLY A 149 0.94 -7.58 5.14
C GLY A 149 -0.26 -8.19 5.87
N ALA A 150 -0.20 -9.49 6.12
CA ALA A 150 -1.15 -10.21 6.95
C ALA A 150 -0.39 -11.27 7.76
N SER A 151 -0.63 -11.32 9.06
CA SER A 151 -0.07 -12.36 9.96
C SER A 151 -0.99 -13.58 10.06
N HIS A 152 -2.27 -13.43 9.69
CA HIS A 152 -3.27 -14.50 9.73
C HIS A 152 -4.16 -14.45 8.47
N PRO A 153 -4.68 -15.60 7.99
CA PRO A 153 -5.55 -15.63 6.81
C PRO A 153 -6.78 -14.72 6.88
N SER A 154 -7.39 -14.59 8.07
CA SER A 154 -8.54 -13.71 8.28
C SER A 154 -8.23 -12.23 8.01
N GLN A 155 -7.01 -11.77 8.30
CA GLN A 155 -6.57 -10.40 7.99
C GLN A 155 -6.42 -10.21 6.48
N LEU A 156 -5.95 -11.23 5.77
CA LEU A 156 -5.87 -11.18 4.32
C LEU A 156 -7.27 -11.11 3.70
N GLU A 157 -8.21 -11.93 4.16
CA GLU A 157 -9.60 -11.89 3.73
C GLU A 157 -10.25 -10.53 4.00
N GLU A 158 -10.01 -9.94 5.18
CA GLU A 158 -10.48 -8.60 5.52
C GLU A 158 -9.88 -7.53 4.61
N ASN A 159 -8.57 -7.59 4.36
CA ASN A 159 -7.85 -6.66 3.49
C ASN A 159 -8.37 -6.71 2.05
N ILE A 160 -8.65 -7.90 1.51
CA ILE A 160 -9.16 -8.06 0.14
C ILE A 160 -10.54 -7.41 -0.02
N LYS A 161 -11.40 -7.47 1.02
CA LYS A 161 -12.72 -6.81 1.00
C LYS A 161 -12.63 -5.29 0.85
N ALA A 162 -11.49 -4.68 1.13
CA ALA A 162 -11.26 -3.25 0.85
C ALA A 162 -11.47 -2.90 -0.64
N LEU A 163 -11.28 -3.85 -1.56
CA LEU A 163 -11.51 -3.62 -2.99
C LEU A 163 -12.97 -3.23 -3.31
N GLU A 164 -13.94 -3.68 -2.50
CA GLU A 164 -15.37 -3.38 -2.67
C GLU A 164 -15.72 -1.94 -2.23
N LEU A 165 -14.79 -1.26 -1.56
CA LEU A 165 -14.96 0.10 -1.05
C LEU A 165 -14.27 1.15 -1.92
N VAL A 166 -13.45 0.74 -2.90
CA VAL A 166 -12.66 1.66 -3.73
C VAL A 166 -13.54 2.69 -4.43
N ASP A 167 -14.70 2.29 -4.96
CA ASP A 167 -15.62 3.19 -5.64
C ASP A 167 -16.38 4.14 -4.68
N LYS A 168 -16.37 3.83 -3.38
CA LYS A 168 -16.99 4.64 -2.33
C LYS A 168 -16.02 5.67 -1.73
N ILE A 169 -14.73 5.53 -2.01
CA ILE A 169 -13.69 6.41 -1.48
C ILE A 169 -13.19 7.30 -2.60
N THR A 170 -13.29 8.61 -2.40
CA THR A 170 -12.63 9.59 -3.25
C THR A 170 -11.31 9.99 -2.60
N PRO A 171 -10.14 9.72 -3.21
CA PRO A 171 -8.90 10.28 -2.71
C PRO A 171 -8.98 11.81 -2.87
N PHE A 172 -8.86 12.55 -1.77
CA PHE A 172 -8.84 14.02 -1.81
C PHE A 172 -7.68 14.47 -2.72
N ARG A 173 -8.05 14.98 -3.91
CA ARG A 173 -7.14 15.56 -4.92
C ARG A 173 -6.61 16.92 -4.47
#